data_AF-A0A6G1G636-F1
#
_entry.id   AF-A0A6G1G636-F1
#
_cell.length_a   1.000
_cell.length_b   1.000
_cell.length_c   1.000
_cell.angle_alpha   90.00
_cell.angle_beta   90.00
_cell.angle_gamma   90.00
#
_symmetry.space_group_name_H-M   'P 1'
#
loop_
_entity.id
_entity.type
_entity.pdbx_description
1 polymer ?
#
loop_
_entity_poly.entity_id
_entity_poly.type
_entity_poly.pdbx_seq_one_letter_code
_entity_poly.pdbx_strand_id
1 'polypeptide(L)'
;MSLADPGEQDARRVTIRTVVYDHGRHNKSFNGCVHIWISASTPSEPSQVHLPYASIGWRCQENGIGMTMHCTETPSDLQIFKEHYKKSPMQFCESEYIAGPRTVLAHMAHLDLDVDLDILRDTETSVSHSLASDLKFSNGTAPVVEMLNKGVNVALGTGAPYNDTYDMFRGMQVTAMLHAGQIRSWGVLMMVTVFGARALRLENDIGSREVGKKADFVAISNKGLHCAPFDATLCFEGGLDPVTVVVHSCTGRDIQRVVVDGKTLVQNGKLVYMDEGRICEAARQAGRGVKNRSGVLSSKHNCCFALEPIPSRC
;
A
#
# COMPACT_ATOMS: atom_id res chain seq x y z
N MET A 1 18.59 -6.58 25.43
CA MET A 1 18.14 -7.98 25.22
C MET A 1 17.28 -7.95 23.97
N SER A 2 17.87 -8.27 22.82
CA SER A 2 17.15 -8.27 21.54
C SER A 2 16.09 -9.36 21.60
N LEU A 3 14.84 -8.95 21.75
CA LEU A 3 13.71 -9.86 21.55
C LEU A 3 13.69 -10.13 20.05
N ALA A 4 14.23 -11.27 19.63
CA ALA A 4 14.05 -11.77 18.28
C ALA A 4 12.54 -11.76 18.00
N ASP A 5 12.13 -11.01 16.99
CA ASP A 5 10.74 -10.94 16.55
C ASP A 5 10.26 -12.37 16.28
N PRO A 6 9.14 -12.83 16.87
CA PRO A 6 8.54 -14.12 16.53
C PRO A 6 8.34 -14.29 15.01
N GLY A 7 8.14 -13.20 14.25
CA GLY A 7 8.13 -13.21 12.78
C GLY A 7 9.49 -13.59 12.15
N GLU A 8 10.61 -13.21 12.77
CA GLU A 8 11.94 -13.63 12.31
C GLU A 8 12.17 -15.13 12.46
N GLN A 9 11.56 -15.80 13.45
CA GLN A 9 11.77 -17.25 13.64
C GLN A 9 11.18 -18.08 12.49
N ASP A 10 10.06 -17.63 11.90
CA ASP A 10 9.47 -18.27 10.72
C ASP A 10 10.14 -17.80 9.42
N ALA A 11 10.56 -16.53 9.35
CA ALA A 11 11.32 -15.98 8.22
C ALA A 11 12.66 -16.72 8.00
N ARG A 12 13.32 -17.20 9.06
CA ARG A 12 14.53 -18.04 8.96
C ARG A 12 14.32 -19.39 8.28
N ARG A 13 13.07 -19.83 8.07
CA ARG A 13 12.72 -21.06 7.32
C ARG A 13 12.35 -20.79 5.86
N VAL A 14 12.06 -19.54 5.51
CA VAL A 14 11.70 -19.16 4.15
C VAL A 14 12.97 -19.00 3.33
N THR A 15 13.38 -20.08 2.68
CA THR A 15 14.48 -20.04 1.71
C THR A 15 13.94 -19.63 0.34
N ILE A 16 14.80 -19.08 -0.52
CA ILE A 16 14.44 -18.80 -1.92
C ILE A 16 13.86 -20.06 -2.60
N ARG A 17 14.39 -21.24 -2.28
CA ARG A 17 13.88 -22.53 -2.78
C ARG A 17 12.45 -22.81 -2.33
N THR A 18 12.11 -22.53 -1.07
CA THR A 18 10.77 -22.72 -0.53
C THR A 18 9.77 -21.82 -1.27
N VAL A 19 10.12 -20.55 -1.50
CA VAL A 19 9.21 -19.63 -2.20
C VAL A 19 9.01 -20.03 -3.66
N VAL A 20 10.07 -20.47 -4.36
CA VAL A 20 9.93 -20.98 -5.74
C VAL A 20 9.00 -22.20 -5.77
N TYR A 21 9.14 -23.12 -4.82
CA TYR A 21 8.25 -24.28 -4.69
C TYR A 21 6.79 -23.88 -4.42
N ASP A 22 6.57 -23.00 -3.44
CA ASP A 22 5.23 -22.53 -3.07
C ASP A 22 4.58 -21.72 -4.19
N HIS A 23 5.35 -20.91 -4.92
CA HIS A 23 4.87 -20.23 -6.11
C HIS A 23 4.41 -21.23 -7.17
N GLY A 24 5.23 -22.23 -7.50
CA GLY A 24 4.85 -23.26 -8.48
C GLY A 24 3.60 -24.06 -8.07
N ARG A 25 3.36 -24.22 -6.77
CA ARG A 25 2.23 -25.00 -6.24
C ARG A 25 0.94 -24.20 -6.04
N HIS A 26 1.05 -22.95 -5.61
CA HIS A 26 -0.08 -22.18 -5.09
C HIS A 26 -0.39 -20.91 -5.89
N ASN A 27 0.53 -20.43 -6.74
CA ASN A 27 0.27 -19.24 -7.55
C ASN A 27 -0.90 -19.47 -8.52
N LYS A 28 -1.77 -18.47 -8.65
CA LYS A 28 -3.03 -18.50 -9.41
C LYS A 28 -4.04 -19.57 -8.93
N SER A 29 -3.90 -20.06 -7.70
CA SER A 29 -4.90 -20.95 -7.10
C SER A 29 -6.22 -20.21 -6.80
N PHE A 30 -7.27 -20.97 -6.48
CA PHE A 30 -8.63 -20.45 -6.25
C PHE A 30 -9.14 -19.59 -7.42
N ASN A 31 -9.07 -20.13 -8.64
CA ASN A 31 -9.50 -19.46 -9.88
C ASN A 31 -8.74 -18.15 -10.18
N GLY A 32 -7.44 -18.13 -9.87
CA GLY A 32 -6.60 -16.95 -10.06
C GLY A 32 -6.77 -15.87 -8.98
N CYS A 33 -7.43 -16.15 -7.86
CA CYS A 33 -7.57 -15.18 -6.77
C CYS A 33 -6.35 -15.12 -5.84
N VAL A 34 -5.53 -16.17 -5.80
CA VAL A 34 -4.36 -16.24 -4.91
C VAL A 34 -3.07 -16.24 -5.73
N HIS A 35 -2.21 -15.26 -5.47
CA HIS A 35 -0.89 -15.12 -6.10
C HIS A 35 0.21 -15.17 -5.03
N ILE A 36 1.33 -15.81 -5.35
CA ILE A 36 2.48 -15.93 -4.43
C ILE A 36 3.61 -15.06 -4.95
N TRP A 37 4.04 -14.10 -4.13
CA TRP A 37 5.10 -13.13 -4.41
C TRP A 37 6.17 -13.21 -3.32
N ILE A 38 7.37 -12.73 -3.61
CA ILE A 38 8.44 -12.57 -2.62
C ILE A 38 8.36 -11.17 -2.01
N SER A 39 8.54 -11.06 -0.70
CA SER A 39 8.80 -9.79 -0.02
C SER A 39 10.26 -9.75 0.42
N ALA A 40 11.07 -8.88 -0.19
CA ALA A 40 12.45 -8.66 0.24
C ALA A 40 12.49 -7.68 1.42
N SER A 41 13.52 -7.80 2.26
CA SER A 41 13.81 -6.82 3.31
C SER A 41 14.30 -5.51 2.72
N THR A 42 14.06 -4.40 3.40
CA THR A 42 14.64 -3.10 3.03
C THR A 42 16.15 -3.08 3.27
N PRO A 43 16.96 -2.51 2.36
CA PRO A 43 18.36 -2.17 2.60
C PRO A 43 18.49 -0.91 3.50
N SER A 44 17.92 -0.96 4.70
CA SER A 44 17.82 0.19 5.63
C SER A 44 18.92 0.23 6.71
N GLU A 45 19.87 -0.70 6.68
CA GLU A 45 21.01 -0.72 7.60
C GLU A 45 22.33 -1.05 6.89
N PRO A 46 23.47 -0.47 7.35
CA PRO A 46 24.79 -0.80 6.81
C PRO A 46 25.17 -2.28 6.96
N SER A 47 24.63 -2.96 7.97
CA SER A 47 24.86 -4.39 8.25
C SER A 47 24.30 -5.30 7.14
N GLN A 48 23.35 -4.81 6.35
CA GLN A 48 22.58 -5.59 5.37
C GLN A 48 23.24 -5.67 3.99
N VAL A 49 24.37 -4.99 3.78
CA VAL A 49 25.10 -4.98 2.49
C VAL A 49 25.52 -6.38 2.00
N HIS A 50 25.58 -7.36 2.90
CA HIS A 50 25.95 -8.74 2.60
C HIS A 50 24.75 -9.65 2.32
N LEU A 51 23.51 -9.15 2.40
CA LEU A 51 22.34 -9.94 2.10
C LEU A 51 22.28 -10.29 0.60
N PRO A 52 21.76 -11.48 0.25
CA PRO A 52 21.82 -12.00 -1.12
C PRO A 52 20.73 -11.41 -2.03
N TYR A 53 20.62 -10.07 -2.10
CA TYR A 53 19.60 -9.36 -2.89
C TYR A 53 19.60 -9.79 -4.35
N ALA A 54 20.76 -9.79 -5.02
CA ALA A 54 20.91 -10.32 -6.38
C ALA A 54 20.36 -11.74 -6.56
N SER A 55 20.57 -12.64 -5.59
CA SER A 55 20.06 -14.01 -5.69
C SER A 55 18.54 -14.06 -5.57
N ILE A 56 17.93 -13.18 -4.77
CA ILE A 56 16.47 -13.06 -4.67
C ILE A 56 15.91 -12.50 -5.97
N GLY A 57 16.42 -11.36 -6.42
CA GLY A 57 15.98 -10.70 -7.65
C GLY A 57 16.12 -11.60 -8.87
N TRP A 58 17.28 -12.22 -9.06
CA TRP A 58 17.51 -13.17 -10.16
C TRP A 58 16.51 -14.31 -10.15
N ARG A 59 16.23 -14.90 -8.98
CA ARG A 59 15.30 -16.03 -8.86
C ARG A 59 13.86 -15.62 -9.11
N CYS A 60 13.47 -14.41 -8.72
CA CYS A 60 12.19 -13.84 -9.08
C CYS A 60 12.04 -13.74 -10.61
N GLN A 61 13.02 -13.13 -11.27
CA GLN A 61 13.01 -12.95 -12.73
C GLN A 61 13.01 -14.29 -13.48
N GLU A 62 13.91 -15.20 -13.11
CA GLU A 62 14.06 -16.54 -13.73
C GLU A 62 12.76 -17.36 -13.66
N ASN A 63 11.99 -17.22 -12.57
CA ASN A 63 10.78 -18.02 -12.32
C ASN A 63 9.48 -17.25 -12.58
N GLY A 64 9.55 -16.00 -13.06
CA GLY A 64 8.37 -15.16 -13.29
C GLY A 64 7.59 -14.80 -12.00
N ILE A 65 8.27 -14.82 -10.85
CA ILE A 65 7.69 -14.51 -9.53
C ILE A 65 7.74 -12.99 -9.33
N GLY A 66 6.63 -12.40 -8.89
CA GLY A 66 6.63 -10.98 -8.52
C GLY A 66 7.27 -10.73 -7.17
N MET A 67 7.76 -9.51 -6.99
CA MET A 67 8.43 -9.09 -5.78
C MET A 67 7.90 -7.76 -5.25
N THR A 68 7.88 -7.64 -3.92
CA THR A 68 7.66 -6.39 -3.21
C THR A 68 8.81 -6.12 -2.25
N MET A 69 9.08 -4.85 -1.99
CA MET A 69 10.10 -4.41 -1.04
C MET A 69 9.71 -3.01 -0.53
N HIS A 70 9.81 -2.76 0.77
CA HIS A 70 9.80 -1.38 1.26
C HIS A 70 11.12 -0.74 0.80
N CYS A 71 11.06 0.42 0.17
CA CYS A 71 12.26 1.03 -0.40
C CYS A 71 12.22 2.53 -0.19
N THR A 72 13.25 3.06 0.46
CA THR A 72 13.38 4.48 0.80
C THR A 72 12.16 5.05 1.51
N GLU A 73 11.75 4.35 2.57
CA GLU A 73 10.66 4.79 3.43
C GLU A 73 11.15 5.88 4.38
N THR A 74 12.36 5.75 4.95
CA THR A 74 12.85 6.69 5.97
C THR A 74 13.82 7.71 5.39
N PRO A 75 13.97 8.90 6.01
CA PRO A 75 14.92 9.92 5.54
C PRO A 75 16.37 9.45 5.46
N SER A 76 16.76 8.49 6.32
CA SER A 76 18.10 7.92 6.33
C SER A 76 18.37 6.95 5.18
N ASP A 77 17.35 6.33 4.59
CA ASP A 77 17.53 5.26 3.61
C ASP A 77 18.32 5.73 2.38
N LEU A 78 18.00 6.91 1.84
CA LEU A 78 18.70 7.46 0.68
C LEU A 78 20.20 7.65 0.95
N GLN A 79 20.56 8.10 2.15
CA GLN A 79 21.95 8.24 2.56
C GLN A 79 22.62 6.87 2.65
N ILE A 80 21.93 5.85 3.16
CA ILE A 80 22.45 4.48 3.25
C ILE A 80 22.75 3.91 1.86
N PHE A 81 21.85 4.09 0.89
CA PHE A 81 22.10 3.70 -0.50
C PHE A 81 23.36 4.38 -1.07
N LYS A 82 23.47 5.70 -0.90
CA LYS A 82 24.61 6.47 -1.42
C LYS A 82 25.92 6.11 -0.73
N GLU A 83 25.93 5.91 0.57
CA GLU A 83 27.15 5.71 1.35
C GLU A 83 27.62 4.26 1.38
N HIS A 84 26.72 3.30 1.50
CA HIS A 84 27.07 1.89 1.68
C HIS A 84 26.98 1.09 0.38
N TYR A 85 26.00 1.39 -0.48
CA TYR A 85 25.82 0.69 -1.75
C TYR A 85 26.44 1.45 -2.93
N LYS A 86 26.88 2.71 -2.72
CA LYS A 86 27.47 3.60 -3.72
C LYS A 86 26.59 3.78 -4.97
N LYS A 87 25.27 3.74 -4.76
CA LYS A 87 24.23 3.75 -5.80
C LYS A 87 23.04 4.57 -5.32
N SER A 88 22.25 5.10 -6.24
CA SER A 88 20.88 5.51 -5.91
C SER A 88 20.02 4.27 -5.58
N PRO A 89 18.87 4.44 -4.91
CA PRO A 89 17.93 3.37 -4.62
C PRO A 89 17.56 2.52 -5.86
N MET A 90 17.29 3.16 -7.01
CA MET A 90 16.92 2.41 -8.20
C MET A 90 18.11 1.83 -8.95
N GLN A 91 19.29 2.48 -8.93
CA GLN A 91 20.52 1.86 -9.42
C GLN A 91 20.86 0.59 -8.64
N PHE A 92 20.64 0.60 -7.32
CA PHE A 92 20.75 -0.61 -6.51
C PHE A 92 19.74 -1.66 -6.99
N CYS A 93 18.46 -1.32 -7.04
CA CYS A 93 17.41 -2.28 -7.43
C CYS A 93 17.66 -2.88 -8.82
N GLU A 94 18.10 -2.08 -9.80
CA GLU A 94 18.44 -2.55 -11.13
C GLU A 94 19.63 -3.53 -11.09
N SER A 95 20.71 -3.17 -10.40
CA SER A 95 21.91 -4.01 -10.32
C SER A 95 21.71 -5.33 -9.56
N GLU A 96 20.72 -5.39 -8.68
CA GLU A 96 20.37 -6.57 -7.88
C GLU A 96 19.21 -7.37 -8.49
N TYR A 97 18.83 -7.10 -9.74
CA TYR A 97 17.72 -7.77 -10.45
C TYR A 97 16.36 -7.60 -9.73
N ILE A 98 16.23 -6.57 -8.90
CA ILE A 98 15.01 -6.23 -8.17
C ILE A 98 14.10 -5.38 -9.05
N ALA A 99 14.64 -4.39 -9.77
CA ALA A 99 13.84 -3.56 -10.65
C ALA A 99 13.28 -4.39 -11.81
N GLY A 100 12.02 -4.15 -12.17
CA GLY A 100 11.39 -4.85 -13.27
C GLY A 100 9.87 -4.79 -13.26
N PRO A 101 9.26 -5.38 -14.30
CA PRO A 101 7.82 -5.29 -14.54
C PRO A 101 6.98 -5.96 -13.45
N ARG A 102 7.50 -6.95 -12.74
CA ARG A 102 6.81 -7.66 -11.65
C ARG A 102 7.27 -7.20 -10.27
N THR A 103 7.70 -5.95 -10.15
CA THR A 103 8.19 -5.38 -8.90
C THR A 103 7.31 -4.22 -8.45
N VAL A 104 6.92 -4.27 -7.17
CA VAL A 104 6.21 -3.18 -6.48
C VAL A 104 7.07 -2.68 -5.32
N LEU A 105 7.58 -1.46 -5.41
CA LEU A 105 8.33 -0.82 -4.34
C LEU A 105 7.38 0.02 -3.48
N ALA A 106 7.30 -0.28 -2.19
CA ALA A 106 6.45 0.45 -1.26
C ALA A 106 7.16 1.71 -0.75
N HIS A 107 6.36 2.74 -0.46
CA HIS A 107 6.79 4.07 0.01
C HIS A 107 7.46 4.91 -1.07
N MET A 108 8.74 4.67 -1.34
CA MET A 108 9.55 5.48 -2.27
C MET A 108 9.53 6.98 -1.91
N ALA A 109 9.60 7.28 -0.61
CA ALA A 109 9.52 8.64 -0.08
C ALA A 109 10.78 9.45 -0.39
N HIS A 110 11.94 8.80 -0.49
CA HIS A 110 13.23 9.45 -0.63
C HIS A 110 14.04 8.93 -1.83
N LEU A 111 13.89 9.60 -2.97
CA LEU A 111 14.56 9.24 -4.22
C LEU A 111 15.62 10.27 -4.65
N ASP A 112 16.55 9.81 -5.47
CA ASP A 112 17.38 10.66 -6.31
C ASP A 112 16.64 10.95 -7.63
N LEU A 113 15.90 12.06 -7.69
CA LEU A 113 14.97 12.36 -8.79
C LEU A 113 15.63 12.44 -10.17
N ASP A 114 16.91 12.80 -10.23
CA ASP A 114 17.66 12.93 -11.48
C ASP A 114 18.02 11.56 -12.09
N VAL A 115 17.99 10.49 -11.29
CA VAL A 115 18.42 9.14 -11.68
C VAL A 115 17.28 8.14 -11.58
N ASP A 116 16.59 8.10 -10.44
CA ASP A 116 15.67 7.03 -10.08
C ASP A 116 14.39 7.04 -10.93
N LEU A 117 13.93 8.22 -11.38
CA LEU A 117 12.71 8.34 -12.17
C LEU A 117 12.84 7.67 -13.55
N ASP A 118 14.00 7.80 -14.20
CA ASP A 118 14.23 7.16 -15.50
C ASP A 118 14.31 5.63 -15.34
N ILE A 119 15.03 5.14 -14.31
CA ILE A 119 15.12 3.69 -14.05
C ILE A 119 13.75 3.11 -13.69
N LEU A 120 12.94 3.78 -12.86
CA LEU A 120 11.58 3.36 -12.53
C LEU A 120 10.72 3.19 -13.79
N ARG A 121 10.76 4.19 -14.69
CA ARG A 121 10.01 4.16 -15.95
C ARG A 121 10.51 3.02 -16.85
N ASP A 122 11.81 2.97 -17.09
CA ASP A 122 12.41 2.08 -18.10
C ASP A 122 12.32 0.60 -17.69
N THR A 123 12.36 0.32 -16.40
CA THR A 123 12.19 -1.04 -15.86
C THR A 123 10.72 -1.45 -15.68
N GLU A 124 9.78 -0.54 -15.92
CA GLU A 124 8.35 -0.69 -15.59
C GLU A 124 8.09 -1.11 -14.13
N THR A 125 8.96 -0.69 -13.21
CA THR A 125 8.80 -0.93 -11.78
C THR A 125 7.66 -0.07 -11.26
N SER A 126 6.72 -0.68 -10.51
CA SER A 126 5.59 0.03 -9.93
C SER A 126 5.88 0.51 -8.52
N VAL A 127 5.23 1.58 -8.11
CA VAL A 127 5.33 2.14 -6.75
C VAL A 127 4.00 1.97 -6.03
N SER A 128 4.02 1.55 -4.77
CA SER A 128 2.86 1.56 -3.87
C SER A 128 2.99 2.71 -2.88
N HIS A 129 2.28 3.80 -3.13
CA HIS A 129 2.27 5.00 -2.29
C HIS A 129 1.33 4.82 -1.09
N SER A 130 1.88 4.89 0.13
CA SER A 130 1.15 4.67 1.38
C SER A 130 1.13 5.93 2.25
N LEU A 131 0.63 7.04 1.69
CA LEU A 131 0.81 8.38 2.28
C LEU A 131 0.43 8.51 3.75
N ALA A 132 -0.69 7.92 4.15
CA ALA A 132 -1.21 8.10 5.50
C ALA A 132 -0.29 7.49 6.58
N SER A 133 0.38 6.36 6.29
CA SER A 133 1.43 5.84 7.18
C SER A 133 2.66 6.74 7.16
N ASP A 134 3.07 7.21 5.98
CA ASP A 134 4.29 8.02 5.84
C ASP A 134 4.17 9.32 6.64
N LEU A 135 3.01 9.99 6.55
CA LEU A 135 2.73 11.18 7.33
C LEU A 135 2.66 10.90 8.84
N LYS A 136 2.05 9.77 9.25
CA LYS A 136 1.94 9.41 10.67
C LYS A 136 3.32 9.21 11.31
N PHE A 137 4.28 8.65 10.58
CA PHE A 137 5.63 8.37 11.06
C PHE A 137 6.65 9.45 10.71
N SER A 138 6.22 10.55 10.07
CA SER A 138 7.12 11.62 9.60
C SER A 138 8.22 11.11 8.65
N ASN A 139 7.86 10.12 7.84
CA ASN A 139 8.72 9.47 6.83
C ASN A 139 8.83 10.27 5.52
N GLY A 140 8.28 11.49 5.47
CA GLY A 140 8.29 12.33 4.27
C GLY A 140 7.12 12.03 3.33
N THR A 141 7.27 12.44 2.07
CA THR A 141 6.24 12.31 1.03
C THR A 141 6.91 11.93 -0.27
N ALA A 142 6.47 10.81 -0.85
CA ALA A 142 6.96 10.36 -2.14
C ALA A 142 6.68 11.40 -3.25
N PRO A 143 7.61 11.59 -4.20
CA PRO A 143 7.46 12.51 -5.33
C PRO A 143 6.52 11.92 -6.40
N VAL A 144 5.27 11.65 -6.01
CA VAL A 144 4.27 10.94 -6.82
C VAL A 144 3.89 11.73 -8.08
N VAL A 145 3.87 13.07 -8.00
CA VAL A 145 3.54 13.92 -9.16
C VAL A 145 4.63 13.77 -10.22
N GLU A 146 5.89 13.80 -9.81
CA GLU A 146 7.05 13.62 -10.66
C GLU A 146 7.07 12.22 -11.30
N MET A 147 6.81 11.17 -10.49
CA MET A 147 6.67 9.80 -10.96
C MET A 147 5.58 9.65 -12.05
N LEU A 148 4.38 10.15 -11.76
CA LEU A 148 3.25 10.06 -12.69
C LEU A 148 3.53 10.84 -13.99
N ASN A 149 4.12 12.04 -13.90
CA ASN A 149 4.51 12.83 -15.06
C ASN A 149 5.59 12.16 -15.92
N LYS A 150 6.47 11.36 -15.30
CA LYS A 150 7.49 10.55 -15.99
C LYS A 150 6.91 9.26 -16.59
N GLY A 151 5.65 8.93 -16.32
CA GLY A 151 5.00 7.71 -16.78
C GLY A 151 5.20 6.47 -15.90
N VAL A 152 5.70 6.65 -14.67
CA VAL A 152 5.82 5.56 -13.69
C VAL A 152 4.42 5.16 -13.20
N ASN A 153 4.19 3.86 -13.08
CA ASN A 153 2.94 3.34 -12.50
C ASN A 153 2.95 3.48 -10.98
N VAL A 154 2.13 4.39 -10.44
CA VAL A 154 1.98 4.58 -8.99
C VAL A 154 0.59 4.11 -8.55
N ALA A 155 0.55 3.05 -7.76
CA ALA A 155 -0.63 2.56 -7.06
C ALA A 155 -0.69 3.13 -5.63
N LEU A 156 -1.86 2.99 -4.98
CA LEU A 156 -2.05 3.47 -3.61
C LEU A 156 -2.25 2.30 -2.64
N GLY A 157 -1.50 2.32 -1.55
CA GLY A 157 -1.59 1.38 -0.43
C GLY A 157 -2.20 2.04 0.80
N THR A 158 -2.79 1.25 1.70
CA THR A 158 -3.38 1.79 2.93
C THR A 158 -2.34 2.15 3.99
N GLY A 159 -1.11 1.64 3.87
CA GLY A 159 -0.08 1.75 4.92
C GLY A 159 -0.44 1.00 6.21
N ALA A 160 -1.42 0.10 6.18
CA ALA A 160 -1.80 -0.68 7.35
C ALA A 160 -0.76 -1.78 7.64
N PRO A 161 -0.55 -2.17 8.92
CA PRO A 161 -1.28 -1.72 10.10
C PRO A 161 -0.81 -0.36 10.64
N TYR A 162 0.27 0.21 10.09
CA TYR A 162 0.88 1.46 10.56
C TYR A 162 -0.06 2.67 10.49
N ASN A 163 -1.00 2.71 9.54
CA ASN A 163 -2.07 3.73 9.46
C ASN A 163 -3.27 3.48 10.43
N ASP A 164 -3.25 2.42 11.24
CA ASP A 164 -4.35 2.00 12.14
C ASP A 164 -5.71 1.74 11.47
N THR A 165 -5.79 1.78 10.13
CA THR A 165 -6.99 1.53 9.36
C THR A 165 -6.66 0.93 8.00
N TYR A 166 -7.53 0.05 7.52
CA TYR A 166 -7.48 -0.54 6.18
C TYR A 166 -8.44 0.18 5.22
N ASP A 167 -8.90 1.39 5.57
CA ASP A 167 -9.84 2.15 4.76
C ASP A 167 -9.13 2.89 3.61
N MET A 168 -9.25 2.32 2.41
CA MET A 168 -8.67 2.88 1.19
C MET A 168 -9.23 4.26 0.82
N PHE A 169 -10.47 4.57 1.22
CA PHE A 169 -11.09 5.88 0.95
C PHE A 169 -10.36 7.00 1.69
N ARG A 170 -9.93 6.73 2.92
CA ARG A 170 -9.12 7.68 3.69
C ARG A 170 -7.75 7.90 3.03
N GLY A 171 -7.15 6.82 2.50
CA GLY A 171 -5.92 6.92 1.71
C GLY A 171 -6.10 7.78 0.44
N MET A 172 -7.19 7.59 -0.29
CA MET A 172 -7.56 8.44 -1.44
C MET A 172 -7.71 9.91 -1.04
N GLN A 173 -8.47 10.18 0.03
CA GLN A 173 -8.76 11.53 0.48
C GLN A 173 -7.48 12.29 0.86
N VAL A 174 -6.61 11.68 1.67
CA VAL A 174 -5.34 12.31 2.10
C VAL A 174 -4.42 12.55 0.91
N THR A 175 -4.33 11.61 -0.03
CA THR A 175 -3.53 11.75 -1.25
C THR A 175 -4.06 12.88 -2.15
N ALA A 176 -5.38 12.93 -2.36
CA ALA A 176 -6.01 13.97 -3.15
C ALA A 176 -5.87 15.37 -2.53
N MET A 177 -5.89 15.46 -1.20
CA MET A 177 -5.70 16.72 -0.48
C MET A 177 -4.25 17.20 -0.54
N LEU A 178 -3.27 16.30 -0.32
CA LEU A 178 -1.85 16.67 -0.33
C LEU A 178 -1.39 17.13 -1.72
N HIS A 179 -1.86 16.45 -2.76
CA HIS A 179 -1.52 16.76 -4.16
C HIS A 179 -2.62 17.56 -4.88
N ALA A 180 -3.40 18.34 -4.12
CA ALA A 180 -4.48 19.16 -4.66
C ALA A 180 -3.99 20.08 -5.79
N GLY A 181 -4.72 20.09 -6.90
CA GLY A 181 -4.37 20.84 -8.10
C GLY A 181 -3.37 20.14 -9.03
N GLN A 182 -2.61 19.15 -8.54
CA GLN A 182 -1.67 18.35 -9.33
C GLN A 182 -2.24 16.99 -9.73
N ILE A 183 -2.95 16.32 -8.81
CA ILE A 183 -3.65 15.06 -9.06
C ILE A 183 -5.15 15.26 -8.85
N ARG A 184 -5.95 15.05 -9.89
CA ARG A 184 -7.41 15.13 -9.82
C ARG A 184 -7.99 13.87 -9.18
N SER A 185 -9.23 13.95 -8.67
CA SER A 185 -9.92 12.81 -8.04
C SER A 185 -9.95 11.57 -8.94
N TRP A 186 -10.09 11.75 -10.26
CA TRP A 186 -10.01 10.64 -11.23
C TRP A 186 -8.65 9.94 -11.24
N GLY A 187 -7.56 10.71 -11.16
CA GLY A 187 -6.21 10.15 -11.07
C GLY A 187 -6.04 9.32 -9.80
N VAL A 188 -6.52 9.82 -8.66
CA VAL A 188 -6.51 9.07 -7.39
C VAL A 188 -7.36 7.80 -7.48
N LEU A 189 -8.53 7.84 -8.12
CA LEU A 189 -9.35 6.65 -8.35
C LEU A 189 -8.62 5.62 -9.22
N MET A 190 -7.87 6.06 -10.23
CA MET A 190 -7.03 5.17 -11.04
C MET A 190 -5.91 4.52 -10.22
N MET A 191 -5.27 5.27 -9.31
CA MET A 191 -4.22 4.76 -8.40
C MET A 191 -4.70 3.61 -7.52
N VAL A 192 -5.97 3.61 -7.09
CA VAL A 192 -6.56 2.52 -6.28
C VAL A 192 -7.25 1.42 -7.11
N THR A 193 -7.32 1.55 -8.44
CA THR A 193 -7.98 0.58 -9.33
C THR A 193 -7.02 0.05 -10.39
N VAL A 194 -7.01 0.65 -11.58
CA VAL A 194 -6.27 0.15 -12.75
C VAL A 194 -4.75 0.18 -12.54
N PHE A 195 -4.21 1.17 -11.82
CA PHE A 195 -2.77 1.21 -11.52
C PHE A 195 -2.37 0.18 -10.47
N GLY A 196 -3.25 -0.11 -9.51
CA GLY A 196 -3.08 -1.24 -8.59
C GLY A 196 -3.08 -2.59 -9.33
N ALA A 197 -4.01 -2.77 -10.27
CA ALA A 197 -4.05 -3.97 -11.12
C ALA A 197 -2.77 -4.10 -11.96
N ARG A 198 -2.30 -3.00 -12.56
CA ARG A 198 -1.05 -2.95 -13.35
C ARG A 198 0.18 -3.28 -12.49
N ALA A 199 0.24 -2.75 -11.26
CA ALA A 199 1.33 -3.04 -10.32
C ALA A 199 1.45 -4.54 -10.03
N LEU A 200 0.32 -5.25 -10.01
CA LEU A 200 0.26 -6.69 -9.76
C LEU A 200 0.28 -7.54 -11.05
N ARG A 201 0.38 -6.92 -12.23
CA ARG A 201 0.27 -7.57 -13.55
C ARG A 201 -1.05 -8.32 -13.77
N LEU A 202 -2.13 -7.72 -13.28
CA LEU A 202 -3.51 -8.21 -13.37
C LEU A 202 -4.42 -7.21 -14.12
N GLU A 203 -3.87 -6.21 -14.80
CA GLU A 203 -4.63 -5.20 -15.53
C GLU A 203 -5.49 -5.78 -16.65
N ASN A 204 -5.18 -6.96 -17.16
CA ASN A 204 -6.03 -7.67 -18.14
C ASN A 204 -7.19 -8.42 -17.48
N ASP A 205 -7.13 -8.67 -16.18
CA ASP A 205 -8.11 -9.46 -15.43
C ASP A 205 -9.01 -8.58 -14.55
N ILE A 206 -8.50 -7.50 -13.97
CA ILE A 206 -9.19 -6.64 -12.99
C ILE A 206 -8.81 -5.15 -13.17
N GLY A 207 -9.32 -4.29 -12.29
CA GLY A 207 -8.94 -2.87 -12.21
C GLY A 207 -9.78 -1.92 -13.05
N SER A 208 -10.66 -2.44 -13.91
CA SER A 208 -11.63 -1.65 -14.68
C SER A 208 -12.86 -2.49 -15.05
N ARG A 209 -13.96 -1.81 -15.41
CA ARG A 209 -15.21 -2.47 -15.81
C ARG A 209 -15.26 -2.65 -17.32
N GLU A 210 -14.63 -3.71 -17.81
CA GLU A 210 -14.54 -4.06 -19.23
C GLU A 210 -15.03 -5.48 -19.50
N VAL A 211 -15.64 -5.72 -20.66
CA VAL A 211 -16.06 -7.07 -21.06
C VAL A 211 -14.84 -7.98 -21.15
N GLY A 212 -14.91 -9.16 -20.53
CA GLY A 212 -13.81 -10.12 -20.48
C GLY A 212 -13.01 -10.12 -19.18
N LYS A 213 -13.08 -9.03 -18.40
CA LYS A 213 -12.47 -8.97 -17.05
C LYS A 213 -13.33 -9.65 -15.99
N LYS A 214 -12.71 -10.02 -14.87
CA LYS A 214 -13.39 -10.55 -13.70
C LYS A 214 -14.37 -9.52 -13.13
N ALA A 215 -15.47 -10.01 -12.56
CA ALA A 215 -16.48 -9.19 -11.92
C ALA A 215 -16.02 -8.77 -10.50
N ASP A 216 -15.01 -7.90 -10.47
CA ASP A 216 -14.45 -7.30 -9.26
C ASP A 216 -14.92 -5.85 -9.16
N PHE A 217 -15.92 -5.59 -8.31
CA PHE A 217 -16.48 -4.26 -8.17
C PHE A 217 -17.06 -4.01 -6.78
N VAL A 218 -17.18 -2.72 -6.46
CA VAL A 218 -17.85 -2.23 -5.26
C VAL A 218 -19.04 -1.36 -5.64
N ALA A 219 -20.11 -1.43 -4.85
CA ALA A 219 -21.23 -0.51 -4.92
C ALA A 219 -21.23 0.38 -3.70
N ILE A 220 -21.25 1.69 -3.91
CA ILE A 220 -21.10 2.73 -2.88
C ILE A 220 -22.43 3.45 -2.72
N SER A 221 -22.88 3.63 -1.47
CA SER A 221 -24.05 4.45 -1.15
C SER A 221 -23.69 5.92 -1.23
N ASN A 222 -24.53 6.69 -1.91
CA ASN A 222 -24.42 8.14 -2.03
C ASN A 222 -25.44 8.90 -1.18
N LYS A 223 -26.19 8.20 -0.32
CA LYS A 223 -27.32 8.75 0.45
C LYS A 223 -26.93 9.31 1.83
N GLY A 224 -25.65 9.18 2.21
CA GLY A 224 -25.16 9.70 3.49
C GLY A 224 -25.20 11.23 3.53
N LEU A 225 -25.40 11.79 4.73
CA LEU A 225 -25.42 13.25 4.92
C LEU A 225 -24.10 13.90 4.45
N HIS A 226 -22.98 13.20 4.63
CA HIS A 226 -21.65 13.64 4.20
C HIS A 226 -21.47 13.69 2.68
N CYS A 227 -22.37 13.08 1.90
CA CYS A 227 -22.38 13.17 0.44
C CYS A 227 -23.25 14.34 -0.06
N ALA A 228 -24.09 14.96 0.77
CA ALA A 228 -24.89 16.10 0.35
C ALA A 228 -23.98 17.30 -0.04
N PRO A 229 -24.26 18.02 -1.14
CA PRO A 229 -25.49 18.02 -1.93
C PRO A 229 -25.43 17.12 -3.20
N PHE A 230 -24.67 16.03 -3.20
CA PHE A 230 -24.57 15.17 -4.38
C PHE A 230 -25.94 14.64 -4.83
N ASP A 231 -26.21 14.80 -6.12
CA ASP A 231 -27.39 14.28 -6.80
C ASP A 231 -26.96 13.57 -8.08
N ALA A 232 -27.23 12.27 -8.15
CA ALA A 232 -26.88 11.45 -9.30
C ALA A 232 -27.62 11.89 -10.58
N THR A 233 -28.80 12.52 -10.46
CA THR A 233 -29.58 13.02 -11.61
C THR A 233 -28.92 14.22 -12.27
N LEU A 234 -28.12 14.99 -11.51
CA LEU A 234 -27.45 16.20 -11.99
C LEU A 234 -26.05 15.94 -12.57
N CYS A 235 -25.53 14.71 -12.54
CA CYS A 235 -24.17 14.40 -12.98
C CYS A 235 -23.89 14.80 -14.44
N PHE A 236 -24.91 14.79 -15.29
CA PHE A 236 -24.80 15.19 -16.70
C PHE A 236 -25.29 16.63 -16.97
N GLU A 237 -25.68 17.36 -15.92
CA GLU A 237 -26.25 18.72 -15.99
C GLU A 237 -25.38 19.75 -15.25
N GLY A 238 -24.12 19.40 -14.95
CA GLY A 238 -23.18 20.27 -14.22
C GLY A 238 -23.25 20.15 -12.70
N GLY A 239 -23.88 19.10 -12.18
CA GLY A 239 -23.80 18.73 -10.77
C GLY A 239 -22.41 18.26 -10.33
N LEU A 240 -22.29 17.88 -9.06
CA LEU A 240 -21.04 17.38 -8.49
C LEU A 240 -20.57 16.11 -9.20
N ASP A 241 -19.28 16.04 -9.53
CA ASP A 241 -18.66 14.83 -10.08
C ASP A 241 -18.73 13.68 -9.07
N PRO A 242 -19.32 12.51 -9.43
CA PRO A 242 -19.39 11.36 -8.54
C PRO A 242 -18.02 10.90 -8.04
N VAL A 243 -16.95 11.04 -8.84
CA VAL A 243 -15.60 10.63 -8.41
C VAL A 243 -15.04 11.58 -7.36
N THR A 244 -15.32 12.88 -7.47
CA THR A 244 -14.99 13.83 -6.40
C THR A 244 -15.68 13.43 -5.10
N VAL A 245 -16.95 13.04 -5.13
CA VAL A 245 -17.68 12.60 -3.92
C VAL A 245 -17.10 11.31 -3.36
N VAL A 246 -16.77 10.33 -4.20
CA VAL A 246 -16.13 9.07 -3.78
C VAL A 246 -14.78 9.32 -3.12
N VAL A 247 -13.95 10.21 -3.66
CA VAL A 247 -12.59 10.46 -3.16
C VAL A 247 -12.59 11.35 -1.91
N HIS A 248 -13.45 12.37 -1.85
CA HIS A 248 -13.38 13.39 -0.81
C HIS A 248 -14.42 13.25 0.30
N SER A 249 -15.55 12.58 0.05
CA SER A 249 -16.64 12.48 1.02
C SER A 249 -16.82 11.06 1.56
N CYS A 250 -16.77 10.04 0.69
CA CYS A 250 -17.07 8.66 1.10
C CYS A 250 -15.99 8.04 1.99
N THR A 251 -16.40 7.01 2.74
CA THR A 251 -15.53 6.13 3.53
C THR A 251 -15.85 4.67 3.26
N GLY A 252 -15.07 3.74 3.82
CA GLY A 252 -15.39 2.31 3.76
C GLY A 252 -16.77 1.93 4.31
N ARG A 253 -17.41 2.79 5.13
CA ARG A 253 -18.76 2.58 5.66
C ARG A 253 -19.88 2.78 4.64
N ASP A 254 -19.58 3.46 3.53
CA ASP A 254 -20.56 3.71 2.48
C ASP A 254 -20.73 2.51 1.53
N ILE A 255 -19.86 1.51 1.64
CA ILE A 255 -19.92 0.29 0.81
C ILE A 255 -21.19 -0.50 1.10
N GLN A 256 -22.00 -0.72 0.08
CA GLN A 256 -23.21 -1.54 0.13
C GLN A 256 -22.97 -2.96 -0.38
N ARG A 257 -22.11 -3.11 -1.39
CA ARG A 257 -21.80 -4.40 -1.99
C ARG A 257 -20.33 -4.48 -2.39
N VAL A 258 -19.72 -5.64 -2.16
CA VAL A 258 -18.40 -6.00 -2.68
C VAL A 258 -18.57 -7.31 -3.41
N VAL A 259 -18.16 -7.36 -4.67
CA VAL A 259 -18.15 -8.55 -5.50
C VAL A 259 -16.72 -8.81 -5.95
N VAL A 260 -16.25 -10.05 -5.77
CA VAL A 260 -14.92 -10.51 -6.20
C VAL A 260 -15.11 -11.80 -6.97
N ASP A 261 -14.60 -11.84 -8.20
CA ASP A 261 -14.76 -12.95 -9.16
C ASP A 261 -16.22 -13.38 -9.29
N GLY A 262 -17.14 -12.40 -9.32
CA GLY A 262 -18.59 -12.61 -9.39
C GLY A 262 -19.26 -13.07 -8.09
N LYS A 263 -18.51 -13.26 -7.00
CA LYS A 263 -19.05 -13.67 -5.69
C LYS A 263 -19.25 -12.46 -4.79
N THR A 264 -20.47 -12.30 -4.28
CA THR A 264 -20.81 -11.23 -3.32
C THR A 264 -20.21 -11.55 -1.95
N LEU A 265 -19.22 -10.76 -1.52
CA LEU A 265 -18.58 -10.90 -0.21
C LEU A 265 -19.17 -9.96 0.85
N VAL A 266 -19.71 -8.82 0.43
CA VAL A 266 -20.42 -7.85 1.27
C VAL A 266 -21.79 -7.57 0.66
N GLN A 267 -22.85 -7.55 1.47
CA GLN A 267 -24.21 -7.20 1.06
C GLN A 267 -24.86 -6.33 2.12
N ASN A 268 -25.46 -5.21 1.70
CA ASN A 268 -26.09 -4.21 2.59
C ASN A 268 -25.13 -3.75 3.71
N GLY A 269 -23.85 -3.57 3.36
CA GLY A 269 -22.80 -3.13 4.28
C GLY A 269 -22.36 -4.18 5.33
N LYS A 270 -22.72 -5.46 5.15
CA LYS A 270 -22.34 -6.56 6.06
C LYS A 270 -21.61 -7.68 5.34
N LEU A 271 -20.68 -8.33 6.02
CA LEU A 271 -20.00 -9.53 5.51
C LEU A 271 -21.01 -10.67 5.26
N VAL A 272 -20.91 -11.34 4.11
CA VAL A 272 -21.81 -12.45 3.73
C VAL A 272 -21.41 -13.77 4.39
N TYR A 273 -20.11 -14.04 4.47
CA TYR A 273 -19.58 -15.36 4.86
C TYR A 273 -18.94 -15.38 6.25
N MET A 274 -18.88 -14.25 6.95
CA MET A 274 -18.19 -14.13 8.23
C MET A 274 -19.04 -13.35 9.24
N ASP A 275 -18.91 -13.72 10.51
CA ASP A 275 -19.55 -13.03 11.63
C ASP A 275 -18.62 -11.92 12.15
N GLU A 276 -19.02 -10.67 11.96
CA GLU A 276 -18.27 -9.48 12.38
C GLU A 276 -18.02 -9.44 13.89
N GLY A 277 -18.99 -9.88 14.70
CA GLY A 277 -18.85 -9.94 16.15
C GLY A 277 -17.78 -10.93 16.59
N ARG A 278 -17.76 -12.11 15.97
CA ARG A 278 -16.73 -13.14 16.20
C ARG A 278 -15.36 -12.67 15.76
N ILE A 279 -15.25 -11.98 14.62
CA ILE A 279 -13.98 -11.38 14.16
C ILE A 279 -13.48 -10.36 15.18
N CYS A 280 -14.34 -9.44 15.61
CA CYS A 280 -13.96 -8.44 16.62
C CYS A 280 -13.52 -9.08 17.93
N GLU A 281 -14.21 -10.12 18.40
CA GLU A 281 -13.82 -10.80 19.63
C GLU A 281 -12.50 -11.56 19.48
N ALA A 282 -12.29 -12.25 18.35
CA ALA A 282 -11.01 -12.91 18.06
C ALA A 282 -9.85 -11.90 18.01
N ALA A 283 -10.05 -10.73 17.39
CA ALA A 283 -9.05 -9.67 17.36
C ALA A 283 -8.74 -9.12 18.76
N ARG A 284 -9.76 -8.91 19.60
CA ARG A 284 -9.57 -8.49 21.01
C ARG A 284 -8.81 -9.53 21.82
N GLN A 285 -9.11 -10.81 21.62
CA GLN A 285 -8.39 -11.92 22.25
C GLN A 285 -6.92 -11.95 21.83
N ALA A 286 -6.65 -11.83 20.53
CA ALA A 286 -5.29 -11.75 20.00
C ALA A 286 -4.54 -10.55 20.59
N GLY A 287 -5.16 -9.37 20.65
CA GLY A 287 -4.57 -8.16 21.24
C GLY A 287 -4.21 -8.34 22.72
N ARG A 288 -5.09 -8.95 23.52
CA ARG A 288 -4.78 -9.32 24.92
C ARG A 288 -3.60 -10.29 25.00
N GLY A 289 -3.57 -11.30 24.12
CA GLY A 289 -2.47 -12.26 24.05
C GLY A 289 -1.12 -11.63 23.73
N VAL A 290 -1.06 -10.73 22.74
CA VAL A 290 0.16 -9.99 22.38
C VAL A 290 0.61 -9.10 23.53
N LYS A 291 -0.30 -8.34 24.15
CA LYS A 291 0.02 -7.50 25.32
C LYS A 291 0.64 -8.33 26.45
N ASN A 292 0.02 -9.46 26.80
CA ASN A 292 0.49 -10.30 27.90
C ASN A 292 1.87 -10.92 27.63
N ARG A 293 2.21 -11.23 26.38
CA ARG A 293 3.52 -11.81 26.01
C ARG A 293 4.62 -10.78 25.79
N SER A 294 4.28 -9.61 25.25
CA SER A 294 5.26 -8.58 24.88
C SER A 294 5.80 -7.80 26.07
N GLY A 295 5.10 -7.79 27.21
CA GLY A 295 5.45 -6.97 28.35
C GLY A 295 5.30 -5.46 28.10
N VAL A 296 4.73 -5.06 26.96
CA VAL A 296 4.47 -3.65 26.62
C VAL A 296 3.38 -3.13 27.55
N LEU A 297 3.77 -2.24 28.46
CA LEU A 297 2.84 -1.49 29.29
C LEU A 297 2.27 -0.35 28.44
N SER A 298 0.96 -0.08 28.58
CA SER A 298 0.42 1.16 28.01
C SER A 298 1.13 2.32 28.67
N SER A 299 1.82 3.16 27.89
CA SER A 299 2.35 4.42 28.40
C SER A 299 1.21 5.17 29.07
N LYS A 300 1.37 5.50 30.37
CA LYS A 300 0.48 6.47 31.02
C LYS A 300 0.45 7.67 30.07
N HIS A 301 -0.76 8.11 29.70
CA HIS A 301 -0.93 9.26 28.82
C HIS A 301 -0.26 10.46 29.48
N ASN A 302 1.00 10.72 29.13
CA ASN A 302 1.57 12.03 29.32
C ASN A 302 0.88 12.88 28.25
N CYS A 303 -0.12 13.67 28.64
CA CYS A 303 -0.56 14.83 27.88
C CYS A 303 0.65 15.79 27.78
N CYS A 304 1.63 15.44 26.97
CA CYS A 304 2.70 16.33 26.55
C CYS A 304 2.17 17.17 25.39
N PHE A 305 1.17 17.99 25.67
CA PHE A 305 1.09 19.25 24.95
C PHE A 305 2.26 20.08 25.49
N ALA A 306 3.28 20.31 24.67
CA ALA A 306 4.20 21.42 24.87
C ALA A 306 3.43 22.72 24.56
N LEU A 307 2.39 23.01 25.35
CA LEU A 307 1.80 24.33 25.43
C LEU A 307 2.40 24.95 26.67
N GLU A 308 3.33 25.88 26.48
CA GLU A 308 3.67 26.81 27.54
C GLU A 308 2.38 27.43 28.08
N PRO A 309 2.22 27.58 29.41
CA PRO A 309 1.04 28.21 29.97
C PRO A 309 0.92 29.63 29.40
N ILE A 310 -0.19 29.90 28.72
CA ILE A 310 -0.57 31.25 28.30
C ILE A 310 -0.54 32.13 29.57
N PRO A 311 0.35 33.13 29.68
CA PRO A 311 0.36 33.99 30.86
C PRO A 311 -0.97 34.73 30.92
N SER A 312 -1.72 34.49 31.99
CA SER A 312 -2.93 35.22 32.31
C SER A 312 -2.59 36.70 32.44
N ARG A 313 -2.90 37.49 31.42
CA ARG A 313 -3.01 38.94 31.56
C ARG A 313 -4.36 39.24 32.20
N CYS A 314 -4.33 39.50 33.51
CA CYS A 314 -5.16 40.54 34.11
C CYS A 314 -4.45 41.89 33.89
#